data_AF-B4HWF3-F1
#
_entry.id   AF-B4HWF3-F1
#
_cell.length_a   1.000
_cell.length_b   1.000
_cell.length_c   1.000
_cell.angle_alpha   90.00
_cell.angle_beta   90.00
_cell.angle_gamma   90.00
#
_symmetry.space_group_name_H-M   'P 1'
#
loop_
_entity.id
_entity.type
_entity.pdbx_description
1 polymer ?
#
loop_
_entity_poly.entity_id
_entity_poly.type
_entity_poly.pdbx_seq_one_letter_code
_entity_poly.pdbx_strand_id
1 'polypeptide(L)'
;MLPTWLTAEYLQPRLRAYCQDDRLHVLRIWAKPATGTGENFVGVMTRIYVDYQLGDGSVVNKTYIVIQALSADVPQAEVFFEYDLYTREMDMYEFILPKLKELLQEAGLDRKLTADAIAVDREYNTMILEDLAPYKFVNADRVKQLDMAHTKLTLEMLAKFHAASIVLQECHPRNSIDFRFPSFFLLYIQCRWIASYCLFNKTLFIEHLNR
;
A
#
# COMPACT_ATOMS: atom_id res chain seq x y z
N MET A 1 3.31 -10.04 16.93
CA MET A 1 2.88 -9.37 18.17
C MET A 1 2.55 -7.92 17.81
N LEU A 2 1.67 -7.24 18.55
CA LEU A 2 1.40 -5.81 18.32
C LEU A 2 2.64 -5.00 18.72
N PRO A 3 3.16 -4.10 17.88
CA PRO A 3 4.28 -3.23 18.26
C PRO A 3 3.89 -2.34 19.44
N THR A 4 4.81 -2.10 20.38
CA THR A 4 4.54 -1.34 21.61
C THR A 4 4.20 0.13 21.35
N TRP A 5 4.71 0.70 20.26
CA TRP A 5 4.43 2.07 19.84
C TRP A 5 3.05 2.22 19.17
N LEU A 6 2.42 1.13 18.73
CA LEU A 6 1.14 1.17 18.01
C LEU A 6 -0.04 1.19 18.99
N THR A 7 -0.18 2.33 19.67
CA THR A 7 -1.21 2.57 20.69
C THR A 7 -2.44 3.27 20.11
N ALA A 8 -3.50 3.40 20.93
CA ALA A 8 -4.69 4.16 20.58
C ALA A 8 -4.38 5.64 20.35
N GLU A 9 -3.48 6.21 21.17
CA GLU A 9 -3.03 7.60 21.07
C GLU A 9 -2.28 7.85 19.76
N TYR A 10 -1.50 6.87 19.30
CA TYR A 10 -0.82 6.93 18.00
C TYR A 10 -1.82 6.84 16.83
N LEU A 11 -2.75 5.88 16.90
CA LEU A 11 -3.60 5.53 15.75
C LEU A 11 -4.80 6.47 15.57
N GLN A 12 -5.40 6.94 16.66
CA GLN A 12 -6.60 7.77 16.62
C GLN A 12 -6.48 9.02 15.75
N PRO A 13 -5.47 9.91 15.91
CA PRO A 13 -5.38 11.11 15.07
C PRO A 13 -5.24 10.77 13.58
N ARG A 14 -4.55 9.67 13.24
CA ARG A 14 -4.40 9.20 11.86
C ARG A 14 -5.74 8.71 11.28
N LEU A 15 -6.52 7.97 12.08
CA LEU A 15 -7.86 7.54 11.67
C LEU A 15 -8.85 8.69 11.57
N ARG A 16 -8.75 9.71 12.42
CA ARG A 16 -9.58 10.93 12.31
C ARG A 16 -9.33 11.65 10.99
N ALA A 17 -8.06 11.85 10.64
CA ALA A 17 -7.68 12.47 9.37
C ALA A 17 -8.17 11.65 8.17
N TYR A 18 -7.96 10.33 8.19
CA TYR A 18 -8.36 9.44 7.10
C TYR A 18 -9.88 9.33 6.93
N CYS A 19 -10.62 9.17 8.04
CA CYS A 19 -12.08 9.06 8.02
C CYS A 19 -12.79 10.42 7.93
N GLN A 20 -12.05 11.53 8.00
CA GLN A 20 -12.59 12.90 8.08
C GLN A 20 -13.61 13.07 9.23
N ASP A 21 -13.29 12.50 10.40
CA ASP A 21 -14.15 12.54 11.59
C ASP A 21 -13.32 12.83 12.85
N ASP A 22 -13.29 14.10 13.26
CA ASP A 22 -12.54 14.55 14.45
C ASP A 22 -13.10 13.99 15.77
N ARG A 23 -14.32 13.46 15.77
CA ARG A 23 -14.95 12.85 16.96
C ARG A 23 -14.70 11.35 17.05
N LEU A 24 -14.05 10.75 16.05
CA LEU A 24 -13.68 9.33 16.08
C LEU A 24 -12.85 8.99 17.32
N HIS A 25 -13.20 7.90 18.00
CA HIS A 25 -12.49 7.42 19.18
C HIS A 25 -12.10 5.94 19.05
N VAL A 26 -10.81 5.63 19.23
CA VAL A 26 -10.32 4.25 19.17
C VAL A 26 -10.60 3.54 20.49
N LEU A 27 -11.33 2.43 20.43
CA LEU A 27 -11.77 1.65 21.59
C LEU A 27 -10.81 0.49 21.90
N ARG A 28 -10.34 -0.20 20.86
CA ARG A 28 -9.51 -1.40 21.02
C ARG A 28 -8.62 -1.64 19.81
N ILE A 29 -7.40 -2.09 20.07
CA ILE A 29 -6.45 -2.52 19.05
C ILE A 29 -5.91 -3.91 19.42
N TRP A 30 -5.84 -4.80 18.44
CA TRP A 30 -5.10 -6.05 18.56
C TRP A 30 -4.53 -6.48 17.20
N ALA A 31 -3.58 -7.41 17.19
CA ALA A 31 -2.84 -7.74 15.97
C ALA A 31 -2.63 -9.25 15.76
N LYS A 32 -2.50 -9.63 14.49
CA LYS A 32 -2.01 -10.93 14.02
C LYS A 32 -1.00 -10.70 12.88
N PRO A 33 -0.08 -11.65 12.61
CA PRO A 33 0.70 -11.62 11.37
C PRO A 33 -0.24 -11.48 10.15
N ALA A 34 0.12 -10.62 9.19
CA ALA A 34 -0.72 -10.41 8.00
C ALA A 34 -0.61 -11.56 7.00
N THR A 35 0.56 -12.20 6.94
CA THR A 35 0.94 -13.26 5.99
C THR A 35 1.37 -14.53 6.72
N GLY A 36 1.44 -15.64 5.97
CA GLY A 36 2.07 -16.87 6.44
C GLY A 36 3.60 -16.74 6.57
N THR A 37 4.21 -17.72 7.25
CA THR A 37 5.68 -17.83 7.36
C THR A 37 6.32 -17.91 5.97
N GLY A 38 7.34 -17.09 5.71
CA GLY A 38 8.08 -17.10 4.44
C GLY A 38 7.42 -16.32 3.29
N GLU A 39 6.31 -15.63 3.56
CA GLU A 39 5.60 -14.81 2.56
C GLU A 39 5.93 -13.31 2.63
N ASN A 40 6.64 -12.88 3.68
CA ASN A 40 7.12 -11.50 3.83
C ASN A 40 8.50 -11.38 3.16
N PHE A 41 8.63 -10.42 2.25
CA PHE A 41 9.85 -10.24 1.48
C PHE A 41 10.62 -8.97 1.83
N VAL A 42 9.91 -7.84 2.04
CA VAL A 42 10.50 -6.55 2.37
C VAL A 42 9.74 -6.01 3.59
N GLY A 43 10.28 -6.21 4.78
CA GLY A 43 9.67 -5.77 6.03
C GLY A 43 8.77 -6.79 6.73
N VAL A 44 8.21 -6.36 7.86
CA VAL A 44 7.27 -7.11 8.69
C VAL A 44 5.86 -6.59 8.44
N MET A 45 4.97 -7.46 7.94
CA MET A 45 3.57 -7.13 7.74
C MET A 45 2.70 -7.65 8.88
N THR A 46 2.04 -6.74 9.59
CA THR A 46 1.14 -7.04 10.71
C THR A 46 -0.26 -6.57 10.39
N ARG A 47 -1.25 -7.47 10.46
CA ARG A 47 -2.66 -7.11 10.37
C ARG A 47 -3.13 -6.66 11.75
N ILE A 48 -3.62 -5.44 11.83
CA ILE A 48 -4.24 -4.89 13.02
C ILE A 48 -5.76 -4.89 12.87
N TYR A 49 -6.43 -5.06 13.99
CA TYR A 49 -7.88 -5.03 14.13
C TYR A 49 -8.20 -3.89 15.08
N VAL A 50 -9.06 -3.00 14.63
CA VAL A 50 -9.34 -1.74 15.31
C VAL A 50 -10.85 -1.62 15.46
N ASP A 51 -11.27 -1.53 16.72
CA ASP A 51 -12.63 -1.12 17.06
C ASP A 51 -12.58 0.39 17.34
N TYR A 52 -13.39 1.17 16.64
CA TYR A 52 -13.51 2.59 16.89
C TYR A 52 -14.96 3.04 16.81
N GLN A 53 -15.29 4.08 17.57
CA GLN A 53 -16.58 4.75 17.53
C GLN A 53 -16.48 5.99 16.66
N LEU A 54 -17.41 6.19 15.73
CA LEU A 54 -17.55 7.41 14.95
C LEU A 54 -18.29 8.50 15.75
N GLY A 55 -18.21 9.74 15.27
CA GLY A 55 -18.85 10.89 15.91
C GLY A 55 -20.37 10.84 15.98
N ASP A 56 -21.01 10.00 15.16
CA ASP A 56 -22.44 9.70 15.23
C ASP A 56 -22.80 8.65 16.29
N GLY A 57 -21.79 8.11 16.98
CA GLY A 57 -21.92 7.09 18.02
C GLY A 57 -21.87 5.65 17.49
N SER A 58 -21.82 5.44 16.17
CA SER A 58 -21.73 4.11 15.58
C SER A 58 -20.37 3.45 15.86
N VAL A 59 -20.37 2.14 16.10
CA VAL A 59 -19.14 1.36 16.34
C VAL A 59 -18.78 0.60 15.09
N VAL A 60 -17.54 0.77 14.65
CA VAL A 60 -16.97 0.15 13.46
C VAL A 60 -15.82 -0.77 13.87
N ASN A 61 -15.82 -1.98 13.30
CA ASN A 61 -14.68 -2.90 13.34
C ASN A 61 -14.03 -2.91 11.96
N LYS A 62 -12.76 -2.51 11.88
CA LYS A 62 -11.97 -2.57 10.64
C LYS A 62 -10.61 -3.21 10.88
N THR A 63 -10.04 -3.69 9.78
CA THR A 63 -8.66 -4.16 9.73
C THR A 63 -7.80 -3.25 8.87
N TYR A 64 -6.51 -3.19 9.23
CA TYR A 64 -5.48 -2.45 8.50
C TYR A 64 -4.20 -3.28 8.45
N ILE A 65 -3.34 -2.98 7.49
CA ILE A 65 -2.02 -3.61 7.36
C ILE A 65 -0.96 -2.61 7.77
N VAL A 66 -0.16 -2.97 8.77
CA VAL A 66 1.01 -2.22 9.19
C VAL A 66 2.23 -2.86 8.56
N ILE A 67 2.99 -2.08 7.80
CA ILE A 67 4.25 -2.50 7.18
C ILE A 67 5.37 -1.78 7.92
N GLN A 68 6.28 -2.54 8.52
CA GLN A 68 7.46 -2.00 9.19
C GLN A 68 8.73 -2.45 8.48
N ALA A 69 9.72 -1.57 8.42
CA ALA A 69 11.05 -1.96 7.95
C ALA A 69 11.65 -3.12 8.78
N LEU A 70 12.46 -3.95 8.13
CA LEU A 70 13.25 -4.95 8.82
C LEU A 70 14.27 -4.28 9.74
N SER A 71 14.47 -4.87 10.91
CA SER A 71 15.55 -4.48 11.82
C SER A 71 16.92 -4.69 11.15
N ALA A 72 17.89 -3.84 11.47
CA ALA A 72 19.22 -3.84 10.85
C ALA A 72 20.02 -5.14 11.06
N ASP A 73 19.67 -5.94 12.07
CA ASP A 73 20.26 -7.24 12.36
C ASP A 73 19.77 -8.35 11.41
N VAL A 74 18.74 -8.11 10.59
CA VAL A 74 18.28 -9.07 9.58
C VAL A 74 19.21 -8.99 8.36
N PRO A 75 19.82 -10.11 7.90
CA PRO A 75 20.81 -10.08 6.81
C PRO A 75 20.33 -9.45 5.49
N GLN A 76 19.03 -9.50 5.23
CA GLN A 76 18.41 -8.93 4.03
C GLN A 76 18.22 -7.41 4.14
N ALA A 77 18.26 -6.84 5.35
CA ALA A 77 17.98 -5.44 5.60
C ALA A 77 19.06 -4.53 5.00
N GLU A 78 20.33 -4.95 4.99
CA GLU A 78 21.44 -4.17 4.40
C GLU A 78 21.15 -3.80 2.94
N VAL A 79 20.72 -4.78 2.14
CA VAL A 79 20.34 -4.57 0.74
C VAL A 79 19.16 -3.58 0.65
N PHE A 80 18.16 -3.73 1.51
CA PHE A 80 16.98 -2.85 1.45
C PHE A 80 17.29 -1.40 1.83
N PHE A 81 18.21 -1.18 2.77
CA PHE A 81 18.71 0.14 3.11
C PHE A 81 19.60 0.73 2.02
N GLU A 82 20.49 -0.07 1.41
CA GLU A 82 21.35 0.37 0.30
C GLU A 82 20.53 0.89 -0.89
N TYR A 83 19.43 0.21 -1.22
CA TYR A 83 18.53 0.60 -2.32
C TYR A 83 17.43 1.58 -1.91
N ASP A 84 17.43 2.05 -0.66
CA ASP A 84 16.46 2.99 -0.11
C ASP A 84 14.99 2.57 -0.34
N LEU A 85 14.72 1.27 -0.21
CA LEU A 85 13.44 0.68 -0.60
C LEU A 85 12.27 1.21 0.22
N TYR A 86 12.46 1.36 1.54
CA TYR A 86 11.41 1.83 2.44
C TYR A 86 11.03 3.28 2.17
N THR A 87 12.02 4.17 2.00
CA THR A 87 11.78 5.58 1.67
C THR A 87 11.01 5.70 0.36
N ARG A 88 11.41 4.94 -0.66
CA ARG A 88 10.71 4.93 -1.95
C ARG A 88 9.30 4.38 -1.85
N GLU A 89 9.08 3.33 -1.07
CA GLU A 89 7.74 2.79 -0.85
C GLU A 89 6.84 3.82 -0.12
N MET A 90 7.38 4.49 0.90
CA MET A 90 6.72 5.59 1.58
C MET A 90 6.36 6.74 0.63
N ASP A 91 7.29 7.18 -0.21
CA ASP A 91 7.04 8.23 -1.23
C ASP A 91 5.94 7.82 -2.22
N MET A 92 5.90 6.54 -2.58
CA MET A 92 4.88 6.01 -3.49
C MET A 92 3.48 6.14 -2.88
N TYR A 93 3.29 5.67 -1.65
CA TYR A 93 1.99 5.74 -0.97
C TYR A 93 1.59 7.15 -0.57
N GLU A 94 2.56 7.99 -0.19
CA GLU A 94 2.30 9.34 0.30
C GLU A 94 2.03 10.34 -0.84
N PHE A 95 2.76 10.25 -1.95
CA PHE A 95 2.75 11.30 -2.98
C PHE A 95 2.39 10.84 -4.39
N ILE A 96 2.81 9.65 -4.81
CA ILE A 96 2.64 9.19 -6.21
C ILE A 96 1.26 8.57 -6.43
N LEU A 97 0.92 7.54 -5.66
CA LEU A 97 -0.30 6.75 -5.84
C LEU A 97 -1.58 7.60 -5.74
N PRO A 98 -1.69 8.58 -4.82
CA PRO A 98 -2.85 9.48 -4.79
C PRO A 98 -3.03 10.25 -6.10
N LYS A 99 -1.95 10.81 -6.66
CA LYS A 99 -2.02 11.58 -7.92
C LYS A 99 -2.31 10.70 -9.13
N LEU A 100 -1.75 9.49 -9.17
CA LEU A 100 -2.07 8.52 -10.21
C LEU A 100 -3.54 8.09 -10.15
N LYS A 101 -4.08 7.90 -8.94
CA LYS A 101 -5.50 7.58 -8.73
C LYS A 101 -6.38 8.70 -9.27
N GLU A 102 -6.07 9.96 -8.99
CA GLU A 102 -6.80 11.13 -9.53
C GLU A 102 -6.80 11.14 -11.07
N LEU A 103 -5.61 11.06 -11.69
CA LEU A 103 -5.48 11.05 -13.16
C LEU A 103 -6.26 9.90 -13.81
N LEU A 104 -6.22 8.71 -13.19
CA LEU A 104 -6.91 7.54 -13.70
C LEU A 104 -8.43 7.65 -13.54
N GLN A 105 -8.91 8.26 -12.45
CA GLN A 105 -10.32 8.56 -12.24
C GLN A 105 -10.83 9.60 -13.26
N GLU A 106 -10.06 10.66 -13.53
CA GLU A 106 -10.36 11.64 -14.58
C GLU A 106 -10.44 11.00 -15.97
N ALA A 107 -9.60 9.99 -16.23
CA ALA A 107 -9.63 9.19 -17.45
C ALA A 107 -10.76 8.13 -17.48
N GLY A 108 -11.66 8.13 -16.49
CA GLY A 108 -12.83 7.25 -16.42
C GLY A 108 -12.56 5.86 -15.83
N LEU A 109 -11.42 5.63 -15.16
CA LEU A 109 -11.17 4.39 -14.44
C LEU A 109 -11.74 4.48 -13.02
N ASP A 110 -12.97 3.99 -12.86
CA ASP A 110 -13.66 3.94 -11.55
C ASP A 110 -13.34 2.66 -10.73
N ARG A 111 -12.12 2.12 -10.91
CA ARG A 111 -11.70 0.88 -10.23
C ARG A 111 -10.60 1.18 -9.21
N LYS A 112 -10.68 0.54 -8.04
CA LYS A 112 -9.63 0.64 -7.03
C LYS A 112 -8.36 -0.05 -7.54
N LEU A 113 -7.26 0.71 -7.61
CA LEU A 113 -5.95 0.25 -8.08
C LEU A 113 -5.07 -0.24 -6.93
N THR A 114 -5.06 0.50 -5.84
CA THR A 114 -4.14 0.31 -4.71
C THR A 114 -4.89 0.40 -3.39
N ALA A 115 -4.30 -0.15 -2.34
CA ALA A 115 -4.72 0.17 -0.98
C ALA A 115 -4.53 1.67 -0.73
N ASP A 116 -5.46 2.26 0.01
CA ASP A 116 -5.26 3.63 0.50
C ASP A 116 -4.26 3.62 1.66
N ALA A 117 -3.42 4.66 1.73
CA ALA A 117 -2.54 4.88 2.87
C ALA A 117 -3.29 5.67 3.96
N ILE A 118 -3.35 5.10 5.16
CA ILE A 118 -3.91 5.77 6.34
C ILE A 118 -2.83 6.65 6.97
N ALA A 119 -1.59 6.15 7.01
CA ALA A 119 -0.45 6.88 7.51
C ALA A 119 0.85 6.39 6.91
N VAL A 120 1.77 7.33 6.69
CA VAL A 120 3.18 7.09 6.38
C VAL A 120 3.98 7.78 7.47
N ASP A 121 4.88 7.04 8.12
CA ASP A 121 5.61 7.52 9.28
C ASP A 121 7.09 7.15 9.16
N ARG A 122 7.88 8.16 8.81
CA ARG A 122 9.32 8.04 8.53
C ARG A 122 10.16 7.92 9.78
N GLU A 123 9.66 8.38 10.93
CA GLU A 123 10.37 8.24 12.21
C GLU A 123 10.42 6.76 12.61
N TYR A 124 9.31 6.05 12.46
CA TYR A 124 9.22 4.62 12.76
C TYR A 124 9.50 3.71 11.57
N ASN A 125 9.82 4.25 10.38
CA ASN A 125 9.93 3.51 9.12
C ASN A 125 8.76 2.55 8.91
N THR A 126 7.55 3.08 9.05
CA THR A 126 6.31 2.30 9.06
C THR A 126 5.23 2.97 8.23
N MET A 127 4.32 2.16 7.70
CA MET A 127 3.12 2.61 7.01
C MET A 127 1.91 1.82 7.50
N ILE A 128 0.77 2.49 7.52
CA ILE A 128 -0.54 1.87 7.80
C ILE A 128 -1.36 1.98 6.52
N LEU A 129 -1.70 0.83 5.96
CA LEU A 129 -2.46 0.69 4.73
C LEU A 129 -3.81 0.06 4.98
N GLU A 130 -4.76 0.35 4.11
CA GLU A 130 -6.04 -0.33 4.07
C GLU A 130 -5.84 -1.85 3.92
N ASP A 131 -6.55 -2.65 4.71
CA ASP A 131 -6.59 -4.08 4.49
C ASP A 131 -7.51 -4.41 3.32
N LEU A 132 -6.95 -5.07 2.30
CA LEU A 132 -7.69 -5.47 1.11
C LEU A 132 -8.38 -6.84 1.24
N ALA A 133 -8.07 -7.61 2.28
CA ALA A 133 -8.67 -8.92 2.51
C ALA A 133 -10.21 -8.88 2.65
N PRO A 134 -10.85 -7.88 3.29
CA PRO A 134 -12.30 -7.75 3.32
C PRO A 134 -12.95 -7.62 1.93
N TYR A 135 -12.23 -7.07 0.95
CA TYR A 135 -12.69 -7.01 -0.45
C TYR A 135 -12.29 -8.26 -1.24
N LYS A 136 -11.85 -9.32 -0.56
CA LYS A 136 -11.44 -10.61 -1.13
C LYS A 136 -10.28 -10.54 -2.10
N PHE A 137 -9.41 -9.54 -1.95
CA PHE A 137 -8.11 -9.59 -2.60
C PHE A 137 -7.28 -10.68 -1.94
N VAL A 138 -6.74 -11.55 -2.78
CA VAL A 138 -5.81 -12.60 -2.40
C VAL A 138 -4.61 -12.51 -3.32
N ASN A 139 -3.54 -13.19 -2.94
CA ASN A 139 -2.34 -13.15 -3.74
C ASN A 139 -2.36 -14.30 -4.74
N ALA A 140 -1.90 -14.02 -5.95
CA ALA A 140 -1.67 -15.07 -6.91
C ALA A 140 -0.62 -16.06 -6.40
N ASP A 141 -0.85 -17.34 -6.64
CA ASP A 141 0.14 -18.38 -6.39
C ASP A 141 1.26 -18.23 -7.43
N ARG A 142 2.44 -17.83 -6.96
CA ARG A 142 3.61 -17.59 -7.82
C ARG A 142 4.05 -18.80 -8.63
N VAL A 143 3.70 -20.03 -8.20
CA VAL A 143 4.02 -21.27 -8.91
C VAL A 143 2.97 -21.56 -9.99
N LYS A 144 1.70 -21.30 -9.70
CA LYS A 144 0.60 -21.56 -10.63
C LYS A 144 0.40 -20.47 -11.68
N GLN A 145 1.05 -19.32 -11.53
CA GLN A 145 0.92 -18.15 -12.39
C GLN A 145 -0.52 -17.60 -12.40
N LEU A 146 -0.75 -16.54 -13.18
CA LEU A 146 -2.09 -16.00 -13.40
C LEU A 146 -2.79 -16.79 -14.51
N ASP A 147 -4.10 -17.00 -14.39
CA ASP A 147 -4.90 -17.43 -15.53
C ASP A 147 -5.02 -16.32 -16.58
N MET A 148 -5.56 -16.65 -17.76
CA MET A 148 -5.65 -15.73 -18.88
C MET A 148 -6.50 -14.48 -18.57
N ALA A 149 -7.58 -14.64 -17.81
CA ALA A 149 -8.50 -13.54 -17.52
C ALA A 149 -7.83 -12.52 -16.58
N HIS A 150 -7.17 -13.02 -15.53
CA HIS A 150 -6.38 -12.19 -14.62
C HIS A 150 -5.14 -11.60 -15.29
N THR A 151 -4.48 -12.33 -16.19
CA THR A 151 -3.35 -11.82 -16.97
C THR A 151 -3.75 -10.62 -17.81
N LYS A 152 -4.86 -10.73 -18.56
CA LYS A 152 -5.38 -9.62 -19.38
C LYS A 152 -5.70 -8.40 -18.53
N LEU A 153 -6.43 -8.59 -17.42
CA LEU A 153 -6.76 -7.51 -16.49
C LEU A 153 -5.50 -6.84 -15.93
N THR A 154 -4.49 -7.63 -15.57
CA THR A 154 -3.20 -7.14 -15.05
C THR A 154 -2.47 -6.29 -16.07
N LEU A 155 -2.38 -6.77 -17.32
CA LEU A 155 -1.72 -6.04 -18.40
C LEU A 155 -2.45 -4.74 -18.75
N GLU A 156 -3.79 -4.76 -18.77
CA GLU A 156 -4.59 -3.55 -18.96
C GLU A 156 -4.35 -2.53 -17.84
N MET A 157 -4.31 -2.99 -16.59
CA MET A 157 -4.07 -2.11 -15.44
C MET A 157 -2.65 -1.55 -15.46
N LEU A 158 -1.67 -2.38 -15.82
CA LEU A 158 -0.27 -1.99 -15.98
C LEU A 158 -0.09 -0.94 -17.07
N ALA A 159 -0.75 -1.10 -18.21
CA ALA A 159 -0.71 -0.14 -19.30
C ALA A 159 -1.29 1.22 -18.87
N LYS A 160 -2.43 1.22 -18.17
CA LYS A 160 -3.05 2.43 -17.63
C LYS A 160 -2.16 3.12 -16.58
N PHE A 161 -1.64 2.36 -15.63
CA PHE A 161 -0.73 2.86 -14.61
C PHE A 161 0.52 3.50 -15.24
N HIS A 162 1.09 2.87 -16.28
CA HIS A 162 2.22 3.42 -17.00
C HIS A 162 1.89 4.73 -17.71
N ALA A 163 0.80 4.76 -18.46
CA ALA A 163 0.37 5.96 -19.16
C ALA A 163 0.13 7.12 -18.17
N ALA A 164 -0.55 6.85 -17.05
CA ALA A 164 -0.76 7.84 -15.99
C ALA A 164 0.54 8.34 -15.37
N SER A 165 1.56 7.47 -15.21
CA SER A 165 2.86 7.89 -14.68
C SER A 165 3.63 8.84 -15.60
N ILE A 166 3.50 8.66 -16.92
CA ILE A 166 4.09 9.56 -17.92
C ILE A 166 3.37 10.90 -17.88
N VAL A 167 2.03 10.90 -17.89
CA VAL A 167 1.22 12.12 -17.79
C VAL A 167 1.55 12.88 -16.50
N LEU A 168 1.66 12.18 -15.36
CA LEU A 168 2.03 12.79 -14.09
C LEU A 168 3.38 13.50 -14.16
N GLN A 169 4.37 12.88 -14.83
CA GLN A 169 5.69 13.48 -15.04
C GLN A 169 5.63 14.72 -15.94
N GLU A 170 4.83 14.69 -17.00
CA GLU A 170 4.65 15.83 -17.92
C GLU A 170 3.94 17.01 -17.24
N CYS A 171 2.94 16.75 -16.40
CA CYS A 171 2.22 17.77 -15.63
C CYS A 171 3.06 18.41 -14.51
N HIS A 172 4.13 17.75 -14.06
CA HIS A 172 4.99 18.23 -12.97
C HIS A 172 6.47 18.24 -13.37
N PRO A 173 6.91 19.19 -14.22
CA PRO A 173 8.29 19.27 -14.66
C PRO A 173 9.24 19.65 -13.49
N ARG A 174 10.05 18.67 -13.06
CA ARG A 174 11.34 18.66 -12.31
C ARG A 174 11.57 19.58 -11.09
N ASN A 175 10.76 20.62 -10.86
CA ASN A 175 11.00 21.68 -9.87
C ASN A 175 9.93 21.74 -8.77
N SER A 176 8.81 21.04 -8.93
CA SER A 176 7.69 21.07 -7.97
C SER A 176 7.58 19.84 -7.09
N ILE A 177 8.24 18.73 -7.47
CA ILE A 177 8.30 17.50 -6.69
C ILE A 177 9.69 16.92 -6.92
N ASP A 178 10.55 16.87 -5.88
CA ASP A 178 11.87 16.21 -5.92
C ASP A 178 11.67 14.70 -5.95
N PHE A 179 10.99 14.20 -6.98
CA PHE A 179 10.99 12.80 -7.31
C PHE A 179 12.39 12.46 -7.80
N ARG A 180 13.23 11.95 -6.88
CA ARG A 180 14.50 11.31 -7.20
C ARG A 180 14.27 9.96 -7.91
N PHE A 181 13.50 9.99 -8.98
CA PHE A 181 13.32 8.89 -9.90
C PHE A 181 14.01 9.28 -11.20
N PRO A 182 15.24 8.79 -11.45
CA PRO A 182 15.89 8.97 -12.75
C PRO A 182 14.93 8.52 -13.86
N SER A 183 14.97 9.14 -15.05
CA SER A 183 14.13 8.77 -16.20
C SER A 183 14.22 7.29 -16.58
N PHE A 184 15.34 6.61 -16.25
CA PHE A 184 15.52 5.17 -16.40
C PHE A 184 14.70 4.31 -15.41
N PHE A 185 14.23 4.89 -14.31
CA PHE A 185 13.55 4.21 -13.22
C PHE A 185 12.03 4.16 -13.35
N LEU A 186 11.37 4.94 -14.21
CA LEU A 186 9.95 4.71 -14.51
C LEU A 186 9.74 3.34 -15.17
N LEU A 187 10.68 2.92 -16.04
CA LEU A 187 10.71 1.58 -16.63
C LEU A 187 11.11 0.49 -15.62
N TYR A 188 12.01 0.82 -14.68
CA TYR A 188 12.49 -0.12 -13.66
C TYR A 188 11.49 -0.27 -12.49
N ILE A 189 10.69 0.75 -12.19
CA ILE A 189 9.53 0.68 -11.30
C ILE A 189 8.40 -0.07 -12.00
N GLN A 190 8.20 0.17 -13.30
CA GLN A 190 7.27 -0.64 -14.10
C GLN A 190 7.61 -2.13 -14.18
N CYS A 191 8.87 -2.51 -14.15
CA CYS A 191 9.25 -3.92 -14.27
C CYS A 191 9.55 -4.54 -12.90
N ARG A 192 10.12 -3.79 -11.97
CA ARG A 192 10.62 -4.29 -10.68
C ARG A 192 9.79 -3.84 -9.49
N TRP A 193 9.11 -2.69 -9.57
CA TRP A 193 8.05 -2.38 -8.61
C TRP A 193 6.79 -3.15 -8.97
N ILE A 194 6.40 -3.34 -10.23
CA ILE A 194 5.36 -4.33 -10.58
C ILE A 194 5.85 -5.76 -10.42
N ALA A 195 7.11 -6.13 -10.64
CA ALA A 195 7.56 -7.43 -10.15
C ALA A 195 7.53 -7.48 -8.62
N SER A 196 7.81 -6.41 -7.88
CA SER A 196 7.63 -6.37 -6.42
C SER A 196 6.19 -6.12 -5.97
N TYR A 197 5.24 -5.72 -6.79
CA TYR A 197 3.84 -5.50 -6.40
C TYR A 197 2.98 -6.67 -6.90
N CYS A 198 3.37 -7.29 -8.01
CA CYS A 198 2.85 -8.58 -8.47
C CYS A 198 3.55 -9.79 -7.83
N LEU A 199 4.83 -9.72 -7.43
CA LEU A 199 5.53 -10.77 -6.66
C LEU A 199 5.69 -10.47 -5.15
N PHE A 200 5.81 -9.22 -4.70
CA PHE A 200 6.12 -8.90 -3.28
C PHE A 200 4.97 -8.23 -2.50
N ASN A 201 4.07 -7.49 -3.17
CA ASN A 201 2.89 -6.84 -2.57
C ASN A 201 1.61 -7.17 -3.33
N LYS A 202 1.49 -8.46 -3.72
CA LYS A 202 0.38 -9.32 -3.33
C LYS A 202 -1.06 -8.78 -3.57
N THR A 203 -1.26 -7.83 -4.47
CA THR A 203 -2.57 -7.30 -4.88
C THR A 203 -2.74 -7.54 -6.38
N LEU A 204 -3.01 -8.80 -6.71
CA LEU A 204 -3.49 -9.19 -8.03
C LEU A 204 -4.87 -9.80 -7.84
N PHE A 205 -5.86 -9.00 -8.22
CA PHE A 205 -7.29 -9.27 -8.30
C PHE A 205 -7.58 -10.75 -8.61
N ILE A 206 -8.34 -11.44 -7.76
CA ILE A 206 -8.84 -12.80 -8.06
C ILE A 206 -10.38 -12.90 -8.13
N GLU A 207 -11.17 -11.88 -7.77
CA GLU A 207 -12.65 -12.06 -7.77
C GLU A 207 -13.49 -11.06 -8.57
N HIS A 208 -12.93 -9.99 -9.15
CA HIS A 208 -13.79 -9.03 -9.89
C HIS A 208 -14.17 -9.45 -11.32
N LEU A 209 -13.81 -10.66 -11.76
CA LEU A 209 -14.18 -11.21 -13.06
C LEU A 209 -15.30 -12.27 -12.98
N ASN A 210 -15.77 -12.63 -11.78
CA ASN A 210 -16.90 -13.56 -11.58
C ASN A 210 -18.22 -12.82 -11.30
N ARG A 211 -18.37 -11.57 -11.75
CA ARG A 211 -19.65 -10.84 -11.80
C ARG A 211 -19.91 -10.33 -13.20
#